data_AF-A0A2M8JTJ9-F1
#
_entry.id   AF-A0A2M8JTJ9-F1
#
_cell.length_a   1.000
_cell.length_b   1.000
_cell.length_c   1.000
_cell.angle_alpha   90.00
_cell.angle_beta   90.00
_cell.angle_gamma   90.00
#
_symmetry.space_group_name_H-M   'P 1'
#
loop_
_entity.id
_entity.type
_entity.pdbx_description
1 polymer ?
#
loop_
_entity_poly.entity_id
_entity_poly.type
_entity_poly.pdbx_seq_one_letter_code
_entity_poly.pdbx_strand_id
1 'polypeptide(L)'
;MREEYFEHLNKITSNGYHLILNEQLNMKKRFWSILAFFIFSATTIHAQQWSPEEQLELFGYCEKGLLMKELGISEETANKIGQINYWATLQKLKIEANTNDTFVTANEVNQEVLKKYKALSITGERAKGLISRMSASGCAITQLKFNKSYDTLTKVQLVAAYKTKFRKKIIDQLGVNGRQADLIIDAEAWKQKEALVVAQIAETDFNRIRKTVQLNKEFDKKLVMIDLNEQQKSQAVEFFIQNQL
;
A
#
# COMPACT_ATOMS: atom_id res chain seq x y z
N MET A 1 64.18 -47.90 -23.32
CA MET A 1 63.09 -47.45 -24.21
C MET A 1 61.70 -47.62 -23.56
N ARG A 2 61.57 -47.46 -22.23
CA ARG A 2 60.31 -47.68 -21.48
C ARG A 2 59.97 -46.56 -20.48
N GLU A 3 60.75 -45.48 -20.45
CA GLU A 3 60.55 -44.33 -19.54
C GLU A 3 60.05 -43.07 -20.27
N GLU A 4 60.39 -42.86 -21.54
CA GLU A 4 59.93 -41.69 -22.31
C GLU A 4 58.43 -41.75 -22.69
N TYR A 5 57.81 -42.93 -22.68
CA TYR A 5 56.38 -43.09 -22.97
C TYR A 5 55.47 -42.68 -21.80
N PHE A 6 55.97 -42.68 -20.56
CA PHE A 6 55.16 -42.38 -19.37
C PHE A 6 55.03 -40.88 -19.09
N GLU A 7 56.06 -40.08 -19.39
CA GLU A 7 55.98 -38.62 -19.24
C GLU A 7 55.07 -37.97 -20.30
N HIS A 8 55.04 -38.51 -21.52
CA HIS A 8 54.25 -37.94 -22.61
C HIS A 8 52.73 -38.13 -22.42
N LEU A 9 52.31 -39.22 -21.76
CA LEU A 9 50.90 -39.51 -21.46
C LEU A 9 50.35 -38.67 -20.30
N ASN A 10 51.16 -38.38 -19.26
CA ASN A 10 50.74 -37.53 -18.13
C ASN A 10 50.58 -36.05 -18.50
N LYS A 11 51.35 -35.56 -19.49
CA LYS A 11 51.25 -34.17 -19.96
C LYS A 11 50.02 -33.91 -20.84
N ILE A 12 49.55 -34.93 -21.58
CA ILE A 12 48.37 -34.83 -22.46
C ILE A 12 47.07 -34.88 -21.64
N THR A 13 47.00 -35.69 -20.59
CA THR A 13 45.80 -35.78 -19.73
C THR A 13 45.62 -34.52 -18.88
N SER A 14 46.67 -33.98 -18.25
CA SER A 14 46.59 -32.76 -17.42
C SER A 14 46.09 -31.52 -18.19
N ASN A 15 46.56 -31.31 -19.43
CA ASN A 15 46.14 -30.18 -20.26
C ASN A 15 44.70 -30.33 -20.81
N GLY A 16 44.26 -31.55 -21.12
CA GLY A 16 42.90 -31.81 -21.59
C GLY A 16 41.83 -31.56 -20.53
N TYR A 17 42.07 -31.95 -19.27
CA TYR A 17 41.13 -31.69 -18.17
C TYR A 17 41.00 -30.20 -17.84
N HIS A 18 42.09 -29.43 -17.94
CA HIS A 18 42.04 -27.98 -17.72
C HIS A 18 41.23 -27.22 -18.77
N LEU A 19 41.28 -27.63 -20.04
CA LEU A 19 40.49 -27.03 -21.13
C LEU A 19 38.98 -27.32 -20.99
N ILE A 20 38.62 -28.57 -20.67
CA ILE A 20 37.21 -28.97 -20.52
C ILE A 20 36.57 -28.34 -19.28
N LEU A 21 37.30 -28.22 -18.16
CA LEU A 21 36.83 -27.54 -16.95
C LEU A 21 36.64 -26.03 -17.18
N ASN A 22 37.51 -25.38 -17.96
CA ASN A 22 37.40 -23.95 -18.25
C ASN A 22 36.20 -23.64 -19.18
N GLU A 23 35.93 -24.46 -20.19
CA GLU A 23 34.76 -24.28 -21.07
C GLU A 23 33.44 -24.53 -20.33
N GLN A 24 33.38 -25.54 -19.46
CA GLN A 24 32.21 -25.83 -18.63
C GLN A 24 31.93 -24.73 -17.60
N LEU A 25 32.97 -24.12 -17.00
CA LEU A 25 32.82 -22.97 -16.12
C LEU A 25 32.37 -21.71 -16.86
N ASN A 26 32.85 -21.49 -18.09
CA ASN A 26 32.48 -20.31 -18.89
C ASN A 26 31.06 -20.42 -19.45
N MET A 27 30.61 -21.62 -19.87
CA MET A 27 29.23 -21.85 -20.28
C MET A 27 28.24 -21.72 -19.10
N LYS A 28 28.59 -22.23 -17.90
CA LYS A 28 27.75 -22.03 -16.71
C LYS A 28 27.68 -20.56 -16.31
N LYS A 29 28.78 -19.80 -16.34
CA LYS A 29 28.74 -18.35 -16.07
C LYS A 29 27.87 -17.61 -17.09
N ARG A 30 27.98 -17.91 -18.39
CA ARG A 30 27.16 -17.30 -19.44
C ARG A 30 25.67 -17.67 -19.34
N PHE A 31 25.36 -18.91 -18.99
CA PHE A 31 23.98 -19.37 -18.80
C PHE A 31 23.33 -18.71 -17.57
N TRP A 32 24.09 -18.53 -16.47
CA TRP A 32 23.63 -17.82 -15.28
C TRP A 32 23.47 -16.31 -15.52
N SER A 33 24.32 -15.69 -16.33
CA SER A 33 24.17 -14.26 -16.68
C SER A 33 22.94 -13.98 -17.55
N ILE A 34 22.60 -14.91 -18.46
CA ILE A 34 21.41 -14.77 -19.31
C ILE A 34 20.13 -15.08 -18.51
N LEU A 35 20.16 -16.08 -17.63
CA LEU A 35 19.03 -16.39 -16.74
C LEU A 35 18.78 -15.27 -15.71
N ALA A 36 19.83 -14.65 -15.20
CA ALA A 36 19.71 -13.48 -14.32
C ALA A 36 19.12 -12.26 -15.05
N PHE A 37 19.39 -12.09 -16.34
CA PHE A 37 18.82 -11.00 -17.14
C PHE A 37 17.30 -11.18 -17.42
N PHE A 38 16.85 -12.42 -17.61
CA PHE A 38 15.42 -12.70 -17.79
C PHE A 38 14.61 -12.68 -16.48
N ILE A 39 15.22 -13.02 -15.33
CA ILE A 39 14.55 -12.94 -14.03
C ILE A 39 14.41 -11.49 -13.54
N PHE A 40 15.29 -10.57 -13.96
CA PHE A 40 15.22 -9.16 -13.52
C PHE A 40 14.32 -8.26 -14.39
N SER A 41 13.75 -8.78 -15.48
CA SER A 41 12.98 -7.96 -16.44
C SER A 41 11.45 -8.04 -16.28
N ALA A 42 10.93 -8.71 -15.23
CA ALA A 42 9.49 -9.00 -15.12
C ALA A 42 8.82 -8.58 -13.81
N THR A 43 9.36 -7.61 -13.07
CA THR A 43 8.57 -6.88 -12.07
C THR A 43 8.88 -5.39 -12.12
N THR A 44 8.52 -4.73 -13.22
CA THR A 44 7.93 -3.41 -13.03
C THR A 44 6.63 -3.67 -12.29
N ILE A 45 6.66 -3.55 -10.95
CA ILE A 45 5.44 -3.27 -10.21
C ILE A 45 4.94 -1.99 -10.86
N HIS A 46 4.01 -2.10 -11.80
CA HIS A 46 3.27 -0.95 -12.28
C HIS A 46 2.60 -0.42 -11.01
N ALA A 47 3.15 0.67 -10.48
CA ALA A 47 2.49 1.40 -9.41
C ALA A 47 1.09 1.68 -9.96
N GLN A 48 0.08 1.13 -9.29
CA GLN A 48 -1.33 1.32 -9.63
C GLN A 48 -1.57 2.82 -9.83
N GLN A 49 -1.66 3.25 -11.08
CA GLN A 49 -1.74 4.67 -11.41
C GLN A 49 -3.21 5.05 -11.46
N TRP A 50 -3.67 5.68 -10.38
CA TRP A 50 -5.01 6.23 -10.29
C TRP A 50 -5.20 7.42 -11.21
N SER A 51 -6.41 7.62 -11.71
CA SER A 51 -6.77 8.84 -12.44
C SER A 51 -6.57 10.09 -11.57
N PRO A 52 -6.39 11.28 -12.17
CA PRO A 52 -6.25 12.53 -11.41
C PRO A 52 -7.38 12.75 -10.38
N GLU A 53 -8.62 12.40 -10.73
CA GLU A 53 -9.79 12.51 -9.86
C GLU A 53 -9.68 11.56 -8.66
N GLU A 54 -9.24 10.32 -8.89
CA GLU A 54 -9.05 9.31 -7.85
C GLU A 54 -7.86 9.65 -6.94
N GLN A 55 -6.78 10.24 -7.49
CA GLN A 55 -5.67 10.77 -6.69
C GLN A 55 -6.12 11.90 -5.76
N LEU A 56 -6.98 12.80 -6.24
CA LEU A 56 -7.58 13.86 -5.42
C LEU A 56 -8.46 13.27 -4.30
N GLU A 57 -9.22 12.23 -4.61
CA GLU A 57 -10.05 11.53 -3.61
C GLU A 57 -9.17 10.84 -2.54
N LEU A 58 -8.10 10.15 -2.95
CA LEU A 58 -7.11 9.58 -2.04
C LEU A 58 -6.44 10.61 -1.15
N PHE A 59 -6.07 11.76 -1.73
CA PHE A 59 -5.56 12.89 -0.95
C PHE A 59 -6.56 13.30 0.13
N GLY A 60 -7.85 13.37 -0.21
CA GLY A 60 -8.93 13.66 0.73
C GLY A 60 -9.00 12.67 1.89
N TYR A 61 -8.77 11.38 1.63
CA TYR A 61 -8.77 10.34 2.66
C TYR A 61 -7.51 10.30 3.52
N CYS A 62 -6.34 10.54 2.92
CA CYS A 62 -5.05 10.20 3.52
C CYS A 62 -4.23 11.40 3.97
N GLU A 63 -4.21 12.45 3.17
CA GLU A 63 -3.27 13.57 3.36
C GLU A 63 -3.95 14.79 3.98
N LYS A 64 -5.21 15.06 3.62
CA LYS A 64 -5.92 16.29 4.03
C LYS A 64 -5.85 16.53 5.55
N GLY A 65 -6.22 15.53 6.35
CA GLY A 65 -6.24 15.64 7.80
C GLY A 65 -4.85 15.78 8.42
N LEU A 66 -3.84 15.11 7.86
CA LEU A 66 -2.45 15.24 8.30
C LEU A 66 -1.92 16.63 7.99
N LEU A 67 -2.16 17.13 6.77
CA LEU A 67 -1.75 18.46 6.34
C LEU A 67 -2.36 19.57 7.19
N MET A 68 -3.65 19.46 7.53
CA MET A 68 -4.30 20.41 8.42
C MET A 68 -3.60 20.48 9.78
N LYS A 69 -3.20 19.33 10.34
CA LYS A 69 -2.49 19.26 11.62
C LYS A 69 -1.04 19.75 11.52
N GLU A 70 -0.28 19.29 10.53
CA GLU A 70 1.14 19.62 10.35
C GLU A 70 1.35 21.11 10.05
N LEU A 71 0.46 21.70 9.26
CA LEU A 71 0.59 23.09 8.81
C LEU A 71 -0.28 24.07 9.61
N GLY A 72 -1.15 23.58 10.49
CA GLY A 72 -2.09 24.42 11.23
C GLY A 72 -3.04 25.20 10.33
N ILE A 73 -3.45 24.60 9.21
CA ILE A 73 -4.29 25.24 8.19
C ILE A 73 -5.76 24.78 8.30
N SER A 74 -6.67 25.63 7.81
CA SER A 74 -8.09 25.28 7.73
C SER A 74 -8.35 24.17 6.73
N GLU A 75 -9.51 23.51 6.88
CA GLU A 75 -10.00 22.53 5.90
C GLU A 75 -10.12 23.15 4.50
N GLU A 76 -10.59 24.39 4.41
CA GLU A 76 -10.71 25.11 3.14
C GLU A 76 -9.34 25.25 2.45
N THR A 77 -8.31 25.64 3.20
CA THR A 77 -6.94 25.75 2.66
C THR A 77 -6.40 24.39 2.25
N ALA A 78 -6.64 23.34 3.03
CA ALA A 78 -6.23 21.98 2.68
C ALA A 78 -6.93 21.47 1.40
N ASN A 79 -8.21 21.79 1.21
CA ASN A 79 -8.94 21.49 -0.02
C ASN A 79 -8.33 22.24 -1.22
N LYS A 80 -7.98 23.53 -1.06
CA LYS A 80 -7.31 24.31 -2.11
C LYS A 80 -5.96 23.70 -2.50
N ILE A 81 -5.19 23.17 -1.54
CA ILE A 81 -3.93 22.46 -1.82
C ILE A 81 -4.20 21.23 -2.71
N GLY A 82 -5.19 20.40 -2.34
CA GLY A 82 -5.57 19.24 -3.15
C GLY A 82 -5.95 19.64 -4.58
N GLN A 83 -6.74 20.70 -4.74
CA GLN A 83 -7.15 21.21 -6.06
C GLN A 83 -5.99 21.77 -6.89
N ILE A 84 -5.02 22.45 -6.26
CA ILE A 84 -3.81 22.94 -6.94
C ILE A 84 -2.99 21.75 -7.47
N ASN A 85 -2.81 20.71 -6.67
CA ASN A 85 -2.08 19.52 -7.10
C ASN A 85 -2.84 18.75 -8.20
N TYR A 86 -4.16 18.61 -8.08
CA TYR A 86 -5.00 18.00 -9.12
C TYR A 86 -4.86 18.73 -10.46
N TRP A 87 -4.98 20.07 -10.44
CA TRP A 87 -4.74 20.90 -11.62
C TRP A 87 -3.34 20.67 -12.20
N ALA A 88 -2.30 20.63 -11.35
CA ALA A 88 -0.93 20.44 -11.80
C ALA A 88 -0.73 19.09 -12.50
N THR A 89 -1.34 18.03 -11.98
CA THR A 89 -1.33 16.70 -12.62
C THR A 89 -2.02 16.72 -13.98
N LEU A 90 -3.18 17.35 -14.10
CA LEU A 90 -3.85 17.51 -15.40
C LEU A 90 -2.99 18.26 -16.42
N GLN A 91 -2.29 19.33 -16.00
CA GLN A 91 -1.39 20.06 -16.91
C GLN A 91 -0.21 19.20 -17.37
N LYS A 92 0.41 18.44 -16.45
CA LYS A 92 1.53 17.55 -16.78
C LYS A 92 1.12 16.45 -17.75
N LEU A 93 -0.04 15.82 -17.53
CA LEU A 93 -0.58 14.82 -18.45
C LEU A 93 -0.87 15.39 -19.84
N LYS A 94 -1.36 16.64 -19.93
CA LYS A 94 -1.55 17.32 -21.21
C LYS A 94 -0.24 17.58 -21.95
N ILE A 95 0.82 17.94 -21.23
CA ILE A 95 2.15 18.15 -21.79
C ILE A 95 2.72 16.82 -22.30
N GLU A 96 2.60 15.74 -21.51
CA GLU A 96 3.05 14.41 -21.89
C GLU A 96 2.31 13.85 -23.13
N ALA A 97 1.01 14.14 -23.26
CA ALA A 97 0.20 13.72 -24.40
C ALA A 97 0.48 14.52 -25.69
N ASN A 98 0.99 15.75 -25.59
CA ASN A 98 1.26 16.63 -26.72
C ASN A 98 2.75 16.56 -27.11
N THR A 99 3.11 15.59 -27.94
CA THR A 99 4.49 15.41 -28.42
C THR A 99 4.95 16.44 -29.47
N ASN A 100 4.05 17.33 -29.95
CA ASN A 100 4.32 18.14 -31.13
C ASN A 100 4.42 19.66 -30.95
N ASP A 101 4.00 20.30 -29.84
CA ASP A 101 4.02 21.78 -29.77
C ASP A 101 3.78 22.36 -28.34
N THR A 102 4.49 21.91 -27.31
CA THR A 102 4.39 22.51 -25.97
C THR A 102 5.66 23.27 -25.58
N PHE A 103 5.54 24.61 -25.51
CA PHE A 103 6.54 25.50 -24.89
C PHE A 103 6.56 25.42 -23.36
N VAL A 104 5.50 24.85 -22.75
CA VAL A 104 5.35 24.72 -21.30
C VAL A 104 5.86 23.36 -20.82
N THR A 105 6.84 23.40 -19.93
CA THR A 105 7.50 22.26 -19.30
C THR A 105 6.85 21.91 -17.96
N ALA A 106 7.07 20.67 -17.48
CA ALA A 106 6.67 20.26 -16.13
C ALA A 106 7.25 21.17 -15.03
N ASN A 107 8.40 21.80 -15.29
CA ASN A 107 9.03 22.76 -14.38
C ASN A 107 8.24 24.07 -14.29
N GLU A 108 7.70 24.58 -15.40
CA GLU A 108 6.85 25.78 -15.39
C GLU A 108 5.53 25.52 -14.67
N VAL A 109 4.95 24.33 -14.83
CA VAL A 109 3.78 23.91 -14.02
C VAL A 109 4.13 23.92 -12.52
N ASN A 110 5.29 23.38 -12.12
CA ASN A 110 5.72 23.40 -10.73
C ASN A 110 5.94 24.84 -10.20
N GLN A 111 6.47 25.75 -11.02
CA GLN A 111 6.61 27.15 -10.64
C GLN A 111 5.25 27.83 -10.41
N GLU A 112 4.25 27.54 -11.26
CA GLU A 112 2.88 28.02 -11.07
C GLU A 112 2.23 27.43 -9.80
N VAL A 113 2.48 26.16 -9.49
CA VAL A 113 2.05 25.56 -8.21
C VAL A 113 2.64 26.30 -7.02
N LEU A 114 3.95 26.62 -7.05
CA LEU A 114 4.60 27.38 -5.98
C LEU A 114 4.01 28.80 -5.83
N LYS A 115 3.65 29.47 -6.94
CA LYS A 115 2.95 30.77 -6.89
C LYS A 115 1.57 30.64 -6.23
N LYS A 116 0.80 29.60 -6.59
CA LYS A 116 -0.51 29.32 -5.99
C LYS A 116 -0.40 28.99 -4.50
N TYR A 117 0.61 28.24 -4.07
CA TYR A 117 0.89 28.00 -2.65
C TYR A 117 1.29 29.25 -1.89
N LYS A 118 2.10 30.12 -2.49
CA LYS A 118 2.46 31.41 -1.89
C LYS A 118 1.23 32.28 -1.63
N ALA A 119 0.22 32.25 -2.50
CA ALA A 119 -1.06 32.94 -2.30
C ALA A 119 -1.88 32.37 -1.12
N LEU A 120 -1.61 31.13 -0.71
CA LEU A 120 -2.15 30.51 0.50
C LEU A 120 -1.24 30.70 1.74
N SER A 121 -0.25 31.59 1.65
CA SER A 121 0.79 31.80 2.68
C SER A 121 1.65 30.56 2.97
N ILE A 122 1.74 29.62 2.02
CA ILE A 122 2.60 28.43 2.10
C ILE A 122 3.84 28.68 1.25
N THR A 123 5.02 28.74 1.86
CA THR A 123 6.27 29.16 1.19
C THR A 123 7.45 28.25 1.50
N GLY A 124 8.56 28.45 0.78
CA GLY A 124 9.83 27.79 1.03
C GLY A 124 9.77 26.27 0.86
N GLU A 125 10.50 25.55 1.73
CA GLU A 125 10.60 24.09 1.69
C GLU A 125 9.24 23.40 1.95
N ARG A 126 8.35 24.03 2.71
CA ARG A 126 6.98 23.52 2.93
C ARG A 126 6.21 23.43 1.61
N ALA A 127 6.29 24.48 0.78
CA ALA A 127 5.61 24.50 -0.52
C ALA A 127 6.17 23.46 -1.49
N LYS A 128 7.50 23.27 -1.50
CA LYS A 128 8.16 22.25 -2.34
C LYS A 128 7.75 20.82 -1.93
N GLY A 129 7.69 20.54 -0.62
CA GLY A 129 7.28 19.24 -0.11
C GLY A 129 5.84 18.84 -0.44
N LEU A 130 4.95 19.80 -0.69
CA LEU A 130 3.56 19.51 -1.08
C LEU A 130 3.41 19.03 -2.53
N ILE A 131 4.36 19.34 -3.40
CA ILE A 131 4.31 18.96 -4.82
C ILE A 131 4.46 17.44 -4.99
N SER A 132 5.23 16.78 -4.11
CA SER A 132 5.48 15.34 -4.16
C SER A 132 4.45 14.49 -3.38
N ARG A 133 3.58 15.11 -2.58
CA ARG A 133 2.65 14.40 -1.67
C ARG A 133 1.36 13.89 -2.31
N MET A 134 1.11 14.19 -3.58
CA MET A 134 -0.15 13.77 -4.22
C MET A 134 -0.14 12.30 -4.68
N SER A 135 1.02 11.66 -4.77
CA SER A 135 1.16 10.24 -5.10
C SER A 135 1.02 9.35 -3.86
N ALA A 136 -0.03 9.57 -3.05
CA ALA A 136 -0.29 8.73 -1.90
C ALA A 136 -0.66 7.31 -2.36
N SER A 137 0.11 6.31 -1.92
CA SER A 137 -0.13 4.88 -2.20
C SER A 137 -1.27 4.28 -1.35
N GLY A 138 -1.94 5.11 -0.55
CA GLY A 138 -2.99 4.73 0.39
C GLY A 138 -2.59 4.98 1.85
N CYS A 139 -3.56 4.89 2.75
CA CYS A 139 -3.40 5.08 4.20
C CYS A 139 -4.30 4.11 4.97
N ALA A 140 -4.20 4.05 6.30
CA ALA A 140 -4.90 3.04 7.10
C ALA A 140 -6.41 2.92 6.80
N ILE A 141 -7.11 4.03 6.55
CA ILE A 141 -8.56 4.03 6.25
C ILE A 141 -8.90 3.42 4.88
N THR A 142 -7.95 3.40 3.93
CA THR A 142 -8.11 2.83 2.59
C THR A 142 -7.68 1.36 2.53
N GLN A 143 -7.13 0.80 3.61
CA GLN A 143 -6.67 -0.59 3.64
C GLN A 143 -7.81 -1.54 3.99
N LEU A 144 -8.06 -2.50 3.10
CA LEU A 144 -9.02 -3.58 3.33
C LEU A 144 -8.33 -4.69 4.11
N LYS A 145 -8.82 -4.98 5.32
CA LYS A 145 -8.38 -6.14 6.11
C LYS A 145 -9.52 -7.12 6.19
N PHE A 146 -9.31 -8.33 5.69
CA PHE A 146 -10.28 -9.41 5.74
C PHE A 146 -9.58 -10.76 5.90
N ASN A 147 -10.25 -11.70 6.55
CA ASN A 147 -9.77 -13.07 6.68
C ASN A 147 -10.62 -14.01 5.82
N LYS A 148 -10.01 -14.57 4.76
CA LYS A 148 -10.67 -15.50 3.84
C LYS A 148 -11.26 -16.73 4.54
N SER A 149 -10.67 -17.16 5.65
CA SER A 149 -11.17 -18.30 6.43
C SER A 149 -12.57 -18.05 7.01
N TYR A 150 -13.02 -16.80 7.12
CA TYR A 150 -14.34 -16.47 7.63
C TYR A 150 -15.43 -16.49 6.55
N ASP A 151 -15.08 -16.77 5.29
CA ASP A 151 -16.06 -16.87 4.21
C ASP A 151 -17.06 -18.01 4.46
N THR A 152 -16.56 -19.14 4.95
CA THR A 152 -17.35 -20.34 5.26
C THR A 152 -18.23 -20.21 6.50
N LEU A 153 -18.03 -19.15 7.31
CA LEU A 153 -18.81 -18.90 8.52
C LEU A 153 -19.91 -17.87 8.26
N THR A 154 -21.11 -18.16 8.74
CA THR A 154 -22.16 -17.13 8.89
C THR A 154 -21.76 -16.12 9.96
N LYS A 155 -22.34 -14.91 9.93
CA LYS A 155 -22.10 -13.90 10.98
C LYS A 155 -22.37 -14.48 12.38
N VAL A 156 -23.46 -15.24 12.54
CA VAL A 156 -23.85 -15.84 13.83
C VAL A 156 -22.79 -16.83 14.33
N GLN A 157 -22.28 -17.71 13.46
CA GLN A 157 -21.22 -18.64 13.79
C GLN A 157 -19.91 -17.91 14.15
N LEU A 158 -19.59 -16.85 13.41
CA LEU A 158 -18.40 -16.02 13.67
C LEU A 158 -18.48 -15.34 15.04
N VAL A 159 -19.63 -14.72 15.36
CA VAL A 159 -19.89 -14.12 16.68
C VAL A 159 -19.79 -15.17 17.79
N ALA A 160 -20.40 -16.35 17.61
CA ALA A 160 -20.35 -17.41 18.61
C ALA A 160 -18.91 -17.89 18.85
N ALA A 161 -18.12 -18.07 17.80
CA ALA A 161 -16.73 -18.48 17.89
C ALA A 161 -15.87 -17.43 18.63
N TYR A 162 -16.01 -16.14 18.28
CA TYR A 162 -15.34 -15.06 19.00
C TYR A 162 -15.75 -15.00 20.46
N LYS A 163 -17.04 -15.12 20.78
CA LYS A 163 -17.52 -15.09 22.16
C LYS A 163 -16.93 -16.22 22.99
N THR A 164 -16.92 -17.43 22.46
CA THR A 164 -16.35 -18.62 23.14
C THR A 164 -14.85 -18.47 23.40
N LYS A 165 -14.09 -17.98 22.42
CA LYS A 165 -12.62 -17.94 22.50
C LYS A 165 -12.07 -16.69 23.19
N PHE A 166 -12.73 -15.55 23.02
CA PHE A 166 -12.10 -14.24 23.28
C PHE A 166 -12.90 -13.28 24.16
N ARG A 167 -14.18 -13.53 24.47
CA ARG A 167 -15.01 -12.59 25.25
C ARG A 167 -14.39 -12.17 26.58
N LYS A 168 -13.92 -13.14 27.37
CA LYS A 168 -13.26 -12.86 28.65
C LYS A 168 -11.99 -12.03 28.47
N LYS A 169 -11.17 -12.38 27.48
CA LYS A 169 -9.94 -11.63 27.17
C LYS A 169 -10.22 -10.19 26.77
N ILE A 170 -11.30 -9.93 26.01
CA ILE A 170 -11.73 -8.57 25.65
C ILE A 170 -12.13 -7.78 26.89
N ILE A 171 -12.95 -8.37 27.76
CA ILE A 171 -13.36 -7.74 29.04
C ILE A 171 -12.14 -7.36 29.87
N ASP A 172 -11.22 -8.32 30.05
CA ASP A 172 -10.06 -8.16 30.91
C ASP A 172 -9.04 -7.16 30.33
N GLN A 173 -8.81 -7.16 29.02
CA GLN A 173 -7.81 -6.28 28.38
C GLN A 173 -8.29 -4.85 28.13
N LEU A 174 -9.59 -4.66 27.82
CA LEU A 174 -10.15 -3.34 27.50
C LEU A 174 -10.83 -2.70 28.72
N GLY A 175 -11.03 -3.45 29.82
CA GLY A 175 -11.73 -2.96 31.02
C GLY A 175 -13.19 -2.62 30.74
N VAL A 176 -13.85 -3.37 29.85
CA VAL A 176 -15.24 -3.14 29.43
C VAL A 176 -16.19 -4.14 30.07
N ASN A 177 -17.48 -3.80 30.16
CA ASN A 177 -18.47 -4.76 30.66
C ASN A 177 -18.82 -5.84 29.62
N GLY A 178 -19.52 -6.90 30.05
CA GLY A 178 -19.87 -8.00 29.17
C GLY A 178 -20.74 -7.63 27.97
N ARG A 179 -21.64 -6.64 28.12
CA ARG A 179 -22.49 -6.14 27.03
C ARG A 179 -21.64 -5.41 25.99
N GLN A 180 -20.71 -4.56 26.42
CA GLN A 180 -19.78 -3.87 25.53
C GLN A 180 -18.90 -4.86 24.78
N ALA A 181 -18.35 -5.88 25.46
CA ALA A 181 -17.56 -6.92 24.80
C ALA A 181 -18.37 -7.68 23.73
N ASP A 182 -19.63 -7.98 24.00
CA ASP A 182 -20.51 -8.64 23.03
C ASP A 182 -20.79 -7.75 21.79
N LEU A 183 -20.96 -6.44 21.99
CA LEU A 183 -21.16 -5.48 20.89
C LEU A 183 -19.88 -5.27 20.07
N ILE A 184 -18.71 -5.25 20.73
CA ILE A 184 -17.40 -5.17 20.05
C ILE A 184 -17.21 -6.38 19.12
N ILE A 185 -17.52 -7.57 19.62
CA ILE A 185 -17.47 -8.81 18.82
C ILE A 185 -18.47 -8.76 17.65
N ASP A 186 -19.70 -8.28 17.88
CA ASP A 186 -20.69 -8.18 16.79
C ASP A 186 -20.25 -7.19 15.70
N ALA A 187 -19.66 -6.06 16.10
CA ALA A 187 -19.12 -5.05 15.18
C ALA A 187 -17.97 -5.62 14.34
N GLU A 188 -17.05 -6.37 14.95
CA GLU A 188 -15.95 -7.02 14.22
C GLU A 188 -16.46 -8.10 13.27
N ALA A 189 -17.35 -8.97 13.75
CA ALA A 189 -17.92 -10.02 12.91
C ALA A 189 -18.67 -9.44 11.70
N TRP A 190 -19.42 -8.35 11.91
CA TRP A 190 -20.03 -7.58 10.81
C TRP A 190 -18.95 -7.05 9.86
N LYS A 191 -17.93 -6.36 10.37
CA LYS A 191 -16.85 -5.79 9.54
C LYS A 191 -16.20 -6.85 8.66
N GLN A 192 -15.88 -8.02 9.22
CA GLN A 192 -15.26 -9.12 8.48
C GLN A 192 -16.16 -9.64 7.35
N LYS A 193 -17.48 -9.77 7.59
CA LYS A 193 -18.40 -10.22 6.52
C LYS A 193 -18.55 -9.17 5.41
N GLU A 194 -18.67 -7.90 5.76
CA GLU A 194 -18.69 -6.83 4.75
C GLU A 194 -17.36 -6.72 3.99
N ALA A 195 -16.23 -6.89 4.69
CA ALA A 195 -14.91 -6.85 4.07
C ALA A 195 -14.72 -7.97 3.03
N LEU A 196 -15.30 -9.15 3.27
CA LEU A 196 -15.32 -10.24 2.29
C LEU A 196 -16.12 -9.88 1.03
N VAL A 197 -17.22 -9.14 1.16
CA VAL A 197 -17.98 -8.63 0.00
C VAL A 197 -17.15 -7.61 -0.78
N VAL A 198 -16.51 -6.66 -0.08
CA VAL A 198 -15.61 -5.68 -0.73
C VAL A 198 -14.41 -6.36 -1.40
N ALA A 199 -13.92 -7.47 -0.84
CA ALA A 199 -12.80 -8.23 -1.40
C ALA A 199 -13.10 -8.90 -2.75
N GLN A 200 -14.38 -9.00 -3.14
CA GLN A 200 -14.78 -9.48 -4.47
C GLN A 200 -14.57 -8.43 -5.57
N ILE A 201 -14.42 -7.15 -5.22
CA ILE A 201 -14.08 -6.08 -6.16
C ILE A 201 -12.59 -6.20 -6.51
N ALA A 202 -12.26 -6.09 -7.79
CA ALA A 202 -10.89 -6.17 -8.28
C ALA A 202 -9.97 -5.17 -7.56
N GLU A 203 -8.72 -5.58 -7.28
CA GLU A 203 -7.76 -4.70 -6.58
C GLU A 203 -7.42 -3.45 -7.40
N THR A 204 -7.56 -3.54 -8.72
CA THR A 204 -7.32 -2.47 -9.67
C THR A 204 -8.49 -1.49 -9.82
N ASP A 205 -9.65 -1.79 -9.23
CA ASP A 205 -10.84 -0.93 -9.27
C ASP A 205 -10.85 -0.01 -8.04
N PHE A 206 -10.78 1.30 -8.27
CA PHE A 206 -10.80 2.31 -7.21
C PHE A 206 -12.07 2.26 -6.36
N ASN A 207 -13.18 1.74 -6.88
CA ASN A 207 -14.39 1.52 -6.10
C ASN A 207 -14.14 0.59 -4.90
N ARG A 208 -13.16 -0.33 -4.97
CA ARG A 208 -12.73 -1.12 -3.82
C ARG A 208 -12.24 -0.22 -2.67
N ILE A 209 -11.47 0.83 -2.99
CA ILE A 209 -10.99 1.82 -2.00
C ILE A 209 -12.18 2.58 -1.41
N ARG A 210 -13.10 3.08 -2.25
CA ARG A 210 -14.30 3.81 -1.78
C ARG A 210 -15.12 2.99 -0.80
N LYS A 211 -15.40 1.73 -1.15
CA LYS A 211 -16.13 0.79 -0.30
C LYS A 211 -15.37 0.43 0.97
N THR A 212 -14.06 0.30 0.90
CA THR A 212 -13.20 0.08 2.07
C THR A 212 -13.24 1.27 3.04
N VAL A 213 -13.16 2.50 2.53
CA VAL A 213 -13.27 3.71 3.36
C VAL A 213 -14.65 3.79 4.02
N GLN A 214 -15.71 3.53 3.25
CA GLN A 214 -17.08 3.50 3.78
C GLN A 214 -17.21 2.46 4.90
N LEU A 215 -16.73 1.23 4.67
CA LEU A 215 -16.72 0.16 5.65
C LEU A 215 -15.98 0.55 6.94
N ASN A 216 -14.77 1.10 6.80
CA ASN A 216 -13.95 1.49 7.95
C ASN A 216 -14.60 2.65 8.75
N LYS A 217 -15.26 3.61 8.08
CA LYS A 217 -16.02 4.68 8.74
C LYS A 217 -17.23 4.15 9.50
N GLU A 218 -17.99 3.25 8.90
CA GLU A 218 -19.15 2.64 9.56
C GLU A 218 -18.73 1.73 10.73
N PHE A 219 -17.60 1.06 10.63
CA PHE A 219 -17.03 0.32 11.75
C PHE A 219 -16.66 1.24 12.92
N ASP A 220 -15.96 2.34 12.66
CA ASP A 220 -15.62 3.33 13.67
C ASP A 220 -16.88 3.89 14.35
N LYS A 221 -17.90 4.25 13.57
CA LYS A 221 -19.21 4.69 14.07
C LYS A 221 -19.87 3.64 14.98
N LYS A 222 -19.81 2.36 14.62
CA LYS A 222 -20.32 1.27 15.48
C LYS A 222 -19.56 1.22 16.80
N LEU A 223 -18.23 1.35 16.80
CA LEU A 223 -17.44 1.38 18.02
C LEU A 223 -17.75 2.60 18.90
N VAL A 224 -17.96 3.78 18.29
CA VAL A 224 -18.41 4.99 19.00
C VAL A 224 -19.75 4.76 19.72
N MET A 225 -20.69 4.06 19.09
CA MET A 225 -22.01 3.77 19.68
C MET A 225 -21.98 2.78 20.86
N ILE A 226 -20.85 2.11 21.11
CA ILE A 226 -20.68 1.16 22.23
C ILE A 226 -20.25 1.90 23.52
N ASP A 227 -20.10 3.23 23.46
CA ASP A 227 -19.67 4.06 24.59
C ASP A 227 -18.27 3.66 25.09
N LEU A 228 -17.36 3.48 24.12
CA LEU A 228 -15.93 3.24 24.36
C LEU A 228 -15.18 4.56 24.31
N ASN A 229 -14.20 4.73 25.20
CA ASN A 229 -13.25 5.83 25.04
C ASN A 229 -12.26 5.55 23.88
N GLU A 230 -11.51 6.57 23.44
CA GLU A 230 -10.57 6.46 22.31
C GLU A 230 -9.50 5.38 22.51
N GLN A 231 -8.98 5.22 23.73
CA GLN A 231 -8.00 4.18 24.04
C GLN A 231 -8.60 2.78 23.87
N GLN A 232 -9.81 2.54 24.39
CA GLN A 232 -10.52 1.28 24.28
C GLN A 232 -10.85 0.95 22.82
N LYS A 233 -11.25 1.94 22.01
CA LYS A 233 -11.47 1.75 20.57
C LYS A 233 -10.20 1.29 19.87
N SER A 234 -9.09 1.98 20.09
CA SER A 234 -7.79 1.61 19.50
C SER A 234 -7.36 0.21 19.93
N GLN A 235 -7.53 -0.13 21.22
CA GLN A 235 -7.22 -1.46 21.74
C GLN A 235 -8.13 -2.55 21.16
N ALA A 236 -9.42 -2.27 20.94
CA ALA A 236 -10.35 -3.21 20.31
C ALA A 236 -9.93 -3.54 18.87
N VAL A 237 -9.55 -2.53 18.08
CA VAL A 237 -9.04 -2.71 16.72
C VAL A 237 -7.79 -3.58 16.72
N GLU A 238 -6.82 -3.25 17.59
CA GLU A 238 -5.56 -3.98 17.70
C GLU A 238 -5.77 -5.42 18.19
N PHE A 239 -6.71 -5.62 19.12
CA PHE A 239 -7.07 -6.94 19.63
C PHE A 239 -7.40 -7.91 18.49
N PHE A 240 -8.28 -7.53 17.57
CA PHE A 240 -8.67 -8.41 16.48
C PHE A 240 -7.60 -8.58 15.42
N ILE A 241 -6.71 -7.59 15.23
CA ILE A 241 -5.52 -7.77 14.37
C ILE A 241 -4.64 -8.90 14.93
N GLN A 242 -4.45 -8.94 16.24
CA GLN A 242 -3.58 -9.93 16.91
C GLN A 242 -4.27 -11.27 17.19
N ASN A 243 -5.60 -11.30 17.26
CA ASN A 243 -6.39 -12.44 17.70
C ASN A 243 -7.42 -12.85 16.64
N GLN A 244 -6.92 -13.44 15.55
CA GLN A 244 -7.75 -14.11 14.55
C GLN A 244 -8.21 -15.49 15.07
N LEU A 245 -9.39 -15.95 14.63
CA LEU A 245 -9.95 -17.25 15.00
C LEU A 245 -9.12 -18.41 14.46
#